data_AF-A0A0D7KCD5-F1
#
_entry.id   AF-A0A0D7KCD5-F1
#
_cell.length_a   1.000
_cell.length_b   1.000
_cell.length_c   1.000
_cell.angle_alpha   90.00
_cell.angle_beta   90.00
_cell.angle_gamma   90.00
#
_symmetry.space_group_name_H-M   'P 1'
#
loop_
_entity.id
_entity.type
_entity.pdbx_description
1 polymer ?
#
loop_
_entity_poly.entity_id
_entity_poly.type
_entity_poly.pdbx_seq_one_letter_code
_entity_poly.pdbx_strand_id
1 'polypeptide(L)'
;MKRLVQLALDLFDASAGARGTAQAPAASPAHPRSGTQPSVPGPSGLKPKVPARRTRKALPAPENIAISALPTAPLPTLLAPAEFRHPQANREVLLGDALVAYALHRSRRRTIGFTVGADGLAVRAPSWVALSAVDTVLRERSAWVMTKLVQARERQQRLESGRIVWADGVQLPYLGQPLQVVLDATQSRSGRGGALHAAAPDTPARLVIGLPADASATQIRDAVLAWLMRDARRHFTERLDHFAPLLGVQWTSLRLSSAETRWGSAKADGSIRLNWRLLHYRPAVIDYVVAHELAHLRVMDHSPRFWNTVATVVPDYAALRNHLREEPAPLW
;
A
#
# COMPACT_ATOMS: atom_id res chain seq x y z
N MET A 1 -28.19 1.66 1.39
CA MET A 1 -27.20 1.90 0.31
C MET A 1 -26.18 0.77 0.31
N LYS A 2 -26.63 -0.43 -0.08
CA LYS A 2 -25.86 -1.68 -0.08
C LYS A 2 -25.63 -2.07 -1.55
N ARG A 3 -24.42 -2.54 -1.90
CA ARG A 3 -23.94 -3.10 -3.20
C ARG A 3 -23.02 -2.19 -4.05
N LEU A 4 -21.83 -1.85 -3.56
CA LEU A 4 -20.80 -1.19 -4.41
C LEU A 4 -19.35 -1.65 -4.20
N VAL A 5 -19.11 -2.83 -3.61
CA VAL A 5 -17.73 -3.33 -3.32
C VAL A 5 -17.45 -4.72 -3.92
N GLN A 6 -18.31 -5.26 -4.78
CA GLN A 6 -18.17 -6.65 -5.26
C GLN A 6 -17.40 -6.83 -6.59
N LEU A 7 -16.73 -5.81 -7.14
CA LEU A 7 -16.09 -5.91 -8.47
C LEU A 7 -14.65 -5.37 -8.54
N ALA A 8 -13.91 -5.47 -7.43
CA ALA A 8 -12.46 -5.22 -7.39
C ALA A 8 -11.62 -6.53 -7.39
N LEU A 9 -12.27 -7.69 -7.55
CA LEU A 9 -11.60 -9.01 -7.54
C LEU A 9 -11.39 -9.63 -8.93
N ASP A 10 -12.00 -9.11 -10.00
CA ASP A 10 -11.87 -9.70 -11.34
C ASP A 10 -10.65 -9.16 -12.13
N LEU A 11 -9.62 -8.67 -11.44
CA LEU A 11 -8.24 -8.63 -11.95
C LEU A 11 -7.31 -9.46 -11.03
N PHE A 12 -7.85 -9.95 -9.92
CA PHE A 12 -7.09 -10.35 -8.74
C PHE A 12 -7.57 -11.64 -8.03
N ASP A 13 -8.52 -12.42 -8.57
CA ASP A 13 -8.85 -13.72 -7.96
C ASP A 13 -8.97 -14.89 -8.95
N ALA A 14 -7.89 -15.69 -8.99
CA ALA A 14 -7.96 -17.12 -8.72
C ALA A 14 -6.53 -17.63 -8.45
N SER A 15 -6.00 -17.32 -7.26
CA SER A 15 -5.17 -18.21 -6.43
C SER A 15 -4.38 -17.42 -5.38
N ALA A 16 -4.46 -17.92 -4.15
CA ALA A 16 -3.81 -17.44 -2.92
C ALA A 16 -4.39 -16.21 -2.20
N GLY A 17 -5.71 -16.03 -2.26
CA GLY A 17 -6.46 -15.45 -1.13
C GLY A 17 -6.73 -16.54 -0.08
N ALA A 18 -5.77 -16.84 0.80
CA ALA A 18 -6.00 -17.79 1.89
C ALA A 18 -6.99 -17.20 2.91
N ARG A 19 -8.29 -17.42 2.68
CA ARG A 19 -9.35 -17.24 3.68
C ARG A 19 -9.03 -18.18 4.84
N GLY A 20 -8.54 -17.65 5.95
CA GLY A 20 -8.46 -18.38 7.20
C GLY A 20 -9.87 -18.59 7.76
N THR A 21 -10.51 -19.69 7.41
CA THR A 21 -11.75 -20.12 8.07
C THR A 21 -11.39 -21.07 9.21
N ALA A 22 -11.56 -20.62 10.45
CA ALA A 22 -11.55 -21.51 11.60
C ALA A 22 -12.99 -21.98 11.89
N GLN A 23 -13.18 -23.29 12.00
CA GLN A 23 -14.40 -23.90 12.52
C GLN A 23 -14.42 -23.74 14.04
N ALA A 24 -15.57 -23.41 14.62
CA ALA A 24 -15.67 -23.15 16.06
C ALA A 24 -15.45 -24.45 16.88
N PRO A 25 -14.74 -24.40 18.02
CA PRO A 25 -14.59 -25.56 18.88
C PRO A 25 -15.89 -25.84 19.66
N ALA A 26 -16.19 -27.12 19.87
CA ALA A 26 -17.25 -27.61 20.76
C ALA A 26 -16.80 -27.54 22.23
N ALA A 27 -17.74 -27.39 23.16
CA ALA A 27 -17.47 -27.07 24.57
C ALA A 27 -17.33 -28.28 25.52
N SER A 28 -16.42 -28.13 26.51
CA SER A 28 -16.38 -28.71 27.89
C SER A 28 -15.74 -30.10 28.13
N PRO A 29 -15.30 -30.44 29.39
CA PRO A 29 -14.57 -29.66 30.41
C PRO A 29 -13.43 -30.41 31.20
N ALA A 30 -12.62 -29.63 31.95
CA ALA A 30 -11.93 -29.86 33.26
C ALA A 30 -10.75 -30.86 33.51
N HIS A 31 -9.72 -30.29 34.16
CA HIS A 31 -8.41 -30.72 34.76
C HIS A 31 -8.48 -31.74 35.95
N PRO A 32 -7.39 -32.24 36.63
CA PRO A 32 -6.09 -31.55 36.93
C PRO A 32 -4.76 -32.34 37.31
N ARG A 33 -3.67 -31.55 37.57
CA ARG A 33 -2.40 -31.73 38.40
C ARG A 33 -1.30 -32.72 37.88
N SER A 34 0.04 -32.65 38.12
CA SER A 34 0.98 -31.95 39.04
C SER A 34 2.49 -32.24 38.68
N GLY A 35 3.44 -31.39 39.14
CA GLY A 35 4.86 -31.71 39.51
C GLY A 35 5.93 -31.55 38.40
N THR A 36 7.23 -31.21 38.58
CA THR A 36 8.13 -30.90 39.73
C THR A 36 9.45 -30.32 39.14
N GLN A 37 10.20 -29.46 39.87
CA GLN A 37 11.57 -28.98 39.56
C GLN A 37 12.67 -30.05 39.81
N PRO A 38 13.94 -29.86 39.35
CA PRO A 38 15.00 -29.38 40.28
C PRO A 38 16.20 -28.55 39.69
N SER A 39 16.71 -27.63 40.53
CA SER A 39 18.08 -27.35 41.04
C SER A 39 19.40 -27.31 40.21
N VAL A 40 20.24 -26.34 40.61
CA VAL A 40 21.58 -25.81 40.17
C VAL A 40 22.81 -26.69 40.55
N PRO A 41 24.10 -26.40 40.16
CA PRO A 41 24.98 -25.42 40.86
C PRO A 41 25.98 -24.58 39.99
N GLY A 42 26.51 -23.49 40.57
CA GLY A 42 27.48 -22.52 39.98
C GLY A 42 28.95 -22.98 39.91
N PRO A 43 29.96 -22.09 39.69
CA PRO A 43 30.42 -21.21 40.79
C PRO A 43 31.10 -19.85 40.42
N SER A 44 31.33 -19.07 41.49
CA SER A 44 32.49 -18.21 41.82
C SER A 44 32.85 -16.94 41.02
N GLY A 45 32.62 -15.80 41.69
CA GLY A 45 33.70 -15.02 42.32
C GLY A 45 34.30 -13.88 41.50
N LEU A 46 34.17 -12.64 42.00
CA LEU A 46 35.18 -11.56 41.94
C LEU A 46 34.75 -10.40 42.87
N LYS A 47 35.70 -9.91 43.66
CA LYS A 47 35.54 -9.03 44.83
C LYS A 47 35.39 -7.53 44.44
N PRO A 48 34.75 -6.71 45.30
CA PRO A 48 34.51 -5.29 45.04
C PRO A 48 35.72 -4.41 45.40
N LYS A 49 36.02 -3.40 44.57
CA LYS A 49 37.09 -2.43 44.82
C LYS A 49 36.51 -1.01 44.87
N VAL A 50 36.39 -0.49 46.08
CA VAL A 50 36.08 0.91 46.40
C VAL A 50 37.35 1.75 46.31
N PRO A 51 37.36 2.89 45.61
CA PRO A 51 38.35 3.94 45.83
C PRO A 51 37.75 5.18 46.50
N ALA A 52 38.63 5.86 47.22
CA ALA A 52 38.36 6.89 48.21
C ALA A 52 37.84 8.23 47.66
N ARG A 53 37.09 8.88 48.56
CA ARG A 53 36.62 10.27 48.59
C ARG A 53 37.72 11.28 48.20
N ARG A 54 37.46 12.09 47.17
CA ARG A 54 38.22 13.32 46.88
C ARG A 54 37.33 14.54 47.08
N THR A 55 37.64 15.30 48.11
CA THR A 55 37.16 16.66 48.35
C THR A 55 37.91 17.62 47.42
N ARG A 56 37.20 18.32 46.53
CA ARG A 56 37.70 19.56 45.91
C ARG A 56 36.59 20.61 45.90
N LYS A 57 36.92 21.72 46.57
CA LYS A 57 36.22 23.00 46.68
C LYS A 57 35.67 23.45 45.32
N ALA A 58 34.39 23.84 45.30
CA ALA A 58 33.72 24.43 44.15
C ALA A 58 34.31 25.81 43.82
N LEU A 59 34.51 26.08 42.53
CA LEU A 59 34.74 27.41 41.98
C LEU A 59 33.39 27.99 41.53
N PRO A 60 33.15 29.31 41.69
CA PRO A 60 31.87 29.93 41.37
C PRO A 60 31.59 29.93 39.85
N ALA A 61 30.31 29.79 39.51
CA ALA A 61 29.78 29.65 38.17
C ALA A 61 29.95 30.93 37.31
N PRO A 62 30.27 30.82 36.02
CA PRO A 62 30.07 31.91 35.07
C PRO A 62 28.58 32.11 34.75
N GLU A 63 28.24 33.34 34.41
CA GLU A 63 26.90 33.92 34.26
C GLU A 63 25.94 33.13 33.35
N ASN A 64 24.67 33.09 33.77
CA ASN A 64 23.54 32.52 33.05
C ASN A 64 23.36 33.18 31.67
N ILE A 65 23.77 32.49 30.61
CA ILE A 65 23.24 32.74 29.27
C ILE A 65 21.90 32.01 29.19
N ALA A 66 20.82 32.77 29.09
CA ALA A 66 19.47 32.25 28.90
C ALA A 66 19.37 31.50 27.57
N ILE A 67 19.61 30.18 27.60
CA ILE A 67 19.19 29.27 26.54
C ILE A 67 17.69 29.12 26.72
N SER A 68 16.92 29.82 25.89
CA SER A 68 15.48 29.63 25.77
C SER A 68 15.22 28.14 25.56
N ALA A 69 14.54 27.53 26.53
CA ALA A 69 14.25 26.10 26.54
C ALA A 69 13.44 25.76 25.29
N LEU A 70 14.04 25.02 24.36
CA LEU A 70 13.27 24.23 23.42
C LEU A 70 12.30 23.37 24.24
N PRO A 71 11.02 23.24 23.85
CA PRO A 71 10.10 22.36 24.56
C PRO A 71 10.70 20.96 24.60
N THR A 72 11.10 20.53 25.80
CA THR A 72 11.53 19.17 26.10
C THR A 72 10.32 18.27 25.85
N ALA A 73 10.19 17.78 24.61
CA ALA A 73 9.33 16.64 24.35
C ALA A 73 9.85 15.51 25.24
N PRO A 74 9.01 14.91 26.11
CA PRO A 74 9.46 13.78 26.90
C PRO A 74 9.81 12.66 25.91
N LEU A 75 11.00 12.09 26.05
CA LEU A 75 11.30 10.76 25.55
C LEU A 75 10.44 9.79 26.37
N PRO A 76 9.39 9.21 25.76
CA PRO A 76 9.29 7.77 25.85
C PRO A 76 8.70 7.21 24.54
N THR A 77 9.54 6.77 23.60
CA THR A 77 9.01 5.86 22.56
C THR A 77 10.09 4.92 22.02
N LEU A 78 10.86 4.30 22.92
CA LEU A 78 11.67 3.13 22.54
C LEU A 78 11.05 1.80 22.96
N LEU A 79 9.91 1.82 23.66
CA LEU A 79 9.19 0.62 24.12
C LEU A 79 7.66 0.81 24.16
N ALA A 80 7.10 1.72 23.36
CA ALA A 80 5.65 1.70 23.18
C ALA A 80 5.31 0.41 22.40
N PRO A 81 4.46 -0.48 22.92
CA PRO A 81 3.98 -1.62 22.14
C PRO A 81 3.42 -1.07 20.83
N ALA A 82 3.71 -1.72 19.71
CA ALA A 82 3.21 -1.26 18.41
C ALA A 82 1.67 -1.24 18.48
N GLU A 83 1.08 -0.05 18.67
CA GLU A 83 -0.36 0.10 18.75
C GLU A 83 -0.94 0.06 17.34
N PHE A 84 -1.76 -0.95 17.08
CA PHE A 84 -2.54 -1.06 15.86
C PHE A 84 -3.98 -0.76 16.18
N ARG A 85 -4.54 0.31 15.62
CA ARG A 85 -5.89 0.76 15.95
C ARG A 85 -6.78 0.86 14.73
N HIS A 86 -7.87 0.10 14.76
CA HIS A 86 -8.94 0.25 13.79
C HIS A 86 -9.80 1.49 14.10
N PRO A 87 -10.19 2.33 13.12
CA PRO A 87 -11.01 3.53 13.37
C PRO A 87 -12.32 3.23 14.07
N GLN A 88 -12.95 2.11 13.70
CA GLN A 88 -14.18 1.59 14.31
C GLN A 88 -13.91 0.53 15.40
N ALA A 89 -12.73 0.54 16.03
CA ALA A 89 -12.40 -0.44 17.05
C ALA A 89 -13.41 -0.38 18.21
N ASN A 90 -13.91 -1.56 18.59
CA ASN A 90 -14.79 -1.73 19.74
C ASN A 90 -14.27 -2.81 20.70
N ARG A 91 -13.11 -3.39 20.40
CA ARG A 91 -12.42 -4.44 21.16
C ARG A 91 -10.92 -4.28 21.00
N GLU A 92 -10.20 -4.84 21.96
CA GLU A 92 -8.75 -4.84 21.99
C GLU A 92 -8.27 -6.23 22.36
N VAL A 93 -7.15 -6.64 21.79
CA VAL A 93 -6.48 -7.91 22.12
C VAL A 93 -4.98 -7.69 22.15
N LEU A 94 -4.32 -8.29 23.14
CA LEU A 94 -2.87 -8.34 23.20
C LEU A 94 -2.38 -9.54 22.36
N LEU A 95 -1.63 -9.27 21.29
CA LEU A 95 -1.04 -10.28 20.42
C LEU A 95 0.49 -10.18 20.51
N GLY A 96 1.09 -11.06 21.32
CA GLY A 96 2.50 -10.92 21.71
C GLY A 96 2.67 -9.66 22.56
N ASP A 97 3.54 -8.75 22.13
CA ASP A 97 3.79 -7.48 22.81
C ASP A 97 3.02 -6.30 22.16
N ALA A 98 2.11 -6.55 21.22
CA ALA A 98 1.37 -5.50 20.52
C ALA A 98 -0.09 -5.45 20.97
N LEU A 99 -0.56 -4.26 21.36
CA LEU A 99 -1.97 -4.01 21.62
C LEU A 99 -2.68 -3.71 20.30
N VAL A 100 -3.62 -4.58 19.92
CA VAL A 100 -4.37 -4.47 18.67
C VAL A 100 -5.83 -4.15 18.97
N ALA A 101 -6.24 -2.93 18.69
CA ALA A 101 -7.64 -2.50 18.74
C ALA A 101 -8.32 -2.79 17.39
N TYR A 102 -9.39 -3.59 17.43
CA TYR A 102 -10.03 -4.16 16.24
C TYR A 102 -11.55 -3.93 16.22
N ALA A 103 -12.12 -3.90 15.02
CA ALA A 103 -13.56 -3.81 14.83
C ALA A 103 -14.19 -5.21 14.81
N LEU A 104 -14.98 -5.54 15.83
CA LEU A 104 -15.78 -6.78 15.86
C LEU A 104 -17.19 -6.51 15.35
N HIS A 105 -17.57 -7.19 14.26
CA HIS A 105 -18.92 -7.15 13.71
C HIS A 105 -19.60 -8.52 13.77
N ARG A 106 -20.76 -8.60 14.43
CA ARG A 106 -21.57 -9.82 14.51
C ARG A 106 -22.46 -9.98 13.28
N SER A 107 -22.51 -11.16 12.68
CA SER A 107 -23.30 -11.41 11.46
C SER A 107 -23.81 -12.83 11.35
N ARG A 108 -24.81 -13.08 10.50
CA ARG A 108 -25.30 -14.43 10.19
C ARG A 108 -24.27 -15.15 9.31
N ARG A 109 -23.36 -15.91 9.93
CA ARG A 109 -22.31 -16.69 9.26
C ARG A 109 -21.98 -17.95 10.07
N ARG A 110 -21.33 -18.91 9.43
CA ARG A 110 -20.96 -20.21 10.04
C ARG A 110 -19.57 -20.24 10.67
N THR A 111 -18.70 -19.31 10.29
CA THR A 111 -17.27 -19.28 10.69
C THR A 111 -16.89 -17.92 11.27
N ILE A 112 -15.73 -17.82 11.92
CA ILE A 112 -15.08 -16.54 12.24
C ILE A 112 -14.17 -16.16 11.07
N GLY A 113 -14.01 -14.88 10.78
CA GLY A 113 -13.17 -14.44 9.66
C GLY A 113 -12.56 -13.09 9.96
N PHE A 114 -11.33 -12.96 9.49
CA PHE A 114 -10.43 -11.85 9.79
C PHE A 114 -10.11 -11.13 8.50
N THR A 115 -10.00 -9.82 8.56
CA THR A 115 -9.54 -9.00 7.45
C THR A 115 -8.61 -7.94 8.01
N VAL A 116 -7.42 -7.80 7.42
CA VAL A 116 -6.49 -6.73 7.75
C VAL A 116 -6.39 -5.84 6.51
N GLY A 117 -6.88 -4.61 6.64
CA GLY A 117 -6.88 -3.61 5.57
C GLY A 117 -6.10 -2.35 5.99
N ALA A 118 -6.28 -1.26 5.23
CA ALA A 118 -5.72 0.05 5.59
C ALA A 118 -6.22 0.54 6.96
N ASP A 119 -7.48 0.23 7.27
CA ASP A 119 -8.11 0.52 8.56
C ASP A 119 -7.67 -0.41 9.70
N GLY A 120 -6.77 -1.38 9.46
CA GLY A 120 -6.36 -2.34 10.48
C GLY A 120 -7.22 -3.61 10.55
N LEU A 121 -7.29 -4.24 11.72
CA LEU A 121 -7.95 -5.54 11.91
C LEU A 121 -9.46 -5.40 12.06
N ALA A 122 -10.20 -6.09 11.20
CA ALA A 122 -11.65 -6.28 11.30
C ALA A 122 -11.97 -7.77 11.48
N VAL A 123 -12.82 -8.08 12.45
CA VAL A 123 -13.26 -9.43 12.79
C VAL A 123 -14.75 -9.53 12.56
N ARG A 124 -15.17 -10.46 11.71
CA ARG A 124 -16.58 -10.84 11.61
C ARG A 124 -16.79 -12.15 12.32
N ALA A 125 -17.78 -12.24 13.20
CA ALA A 125 -18.09 -13.48 13.94
C ALA A 125 -19.59 -13.77 13.95
N PRO A 126 -20.02 -15.04 14.05
CA PRO A 126 -21.41 -15.39 14.33
C PRO A 126 -21.86 -14.81 15.67
N SER A 127 -23.17 -14.55 15.83
CA SER A 127 -23.71 -14.04 17.10
C SER A 127 -23.59 -15.05 18.25
N TRP A 128 -23.68 -16.34 17.96
CA TRP A 128 -23.62 -17.43 18.95
C TRP A 128 -22.20 -17.75 19.45
N VAL A 129 -21.16 -17.26 18.78
CA VAL A 129 -19.76 -17.52 19.18
C VAL A 129 -19.38 -16.60 20.34
N ALA A 130 -18.94 -17.17 21.46
CA ALA A 130 -18.45 -16.40 22.61
C ALA A 130 -17.22 -15.54 22.24
N LEU A 131 -17.03 -14.42 22.94
CA LEU A 131 -15.85 -13.56 22.73
C LEU A 131 -14.54 -14.29 23.02
N SER A 132 -14.50 -15.14 24.06
CA SER A 132 -13.33 -15.96 24.37
C SER A 132 -12.90 -16.84 23.21
N ALA A 133 -13.84 -17.43 22.47
CA ALA A 133 -13.53 -18.22 21.28
C ALA A 133 -12.98 -17.35 20.13
N VAL A 134 -13.42 -16.10 20.00
CA VAL A 134 -12.83 -15.14 19.04
C VAL A 134 -11.38 -14.82 19.44
N ASP A 135 -11.14 -14.57 20.73
CA ASP A 135 -9.80 -14.25 21.24
C ASP A 135 -8.84 -15.43 21.10
N THR A 136 -9.29 -16.67 21.37
CA THR A 136 -8.49 -17.89 21.15
C THR A 136 -8.03 -17.98 19.71
N VAL A 137 -8.95 -17.85 18.73
CA VAL A 137 -8.59 -17.95 17.31
C VAL A 137 -7.69 -16.78 16.88
N LEU A 138 -7.88 -15.58 17.44
CA LEU A 138 -6.99 -14.44 17.19
C LEU A 138 -5.56 -14.71 17.70
N ARG A 139 -5.41 -15.31 18.88
CA ARG A 139 -4.11 -15.68 19.45
C ARG A 139 -3.43 -16.79 18.65
N GLU A 140 -4.17 -17.81 18.23
CA GLU A 140 -3.67 -18.87 17.33
C GLU A 140 -3.18 -18.31 15.99
N ARG A 141 -3.79 -17.21 15.51
CA ARG A 141 -3.42 -16.53 14.26
C ARG A 141 -2.55 -15.29 14.48
N SER A 142 -2.03 -15.08 15.69
CA SER A 142 -1.29 -13.87 16.08
C SER A 142 -0.15 -13.55 15.10
N ALA A 143 0.72 -14.51 14.81
CA ALA A 143 1.84 -14.32 13.88
C ALA A 143 1.40 -13.81 12.50
N TRP A 144 0.31 -14.37 11.96
CA TRP A 144 -0.26 -13.95 10.67
C TRP A 144 -0.88 -12.55 10.75
N VAL A 145 -1.67 -12.27 11.80
CA VAL A 145 -2.30 -10.95 12.03
C VAL A 145 -1.23 -9.87 12.14
N MET A 146 -0.19 -10.11 12.95
CA MET A 146 0.92 -9.18 13.15
C MET A 146 1.68 -8.92 11.85
N THR A 147 2.03 -9.97 11.11
CA THR A 147 2.69 -9.85 9.80
C THR A 147 1.86 -8.96 8.86
N LYS A 148 0.54 -9.16 8.81
CA LYS A 148 -0.35 -8.38 7.95
C LYS A 148 -0.52 -6.94 8.40
N LEU A 149 -0.57 -6.68 9.70
CA LEU A 149 -0.66 -5.34 10.26
C LEU A 149 0.61 -4.52 9.98
N VAL A 150 1.78 -5.12 10.15
CA VAL A 150 3.07 -4.50 9.79
C VAL A 150 3.10 -4.21 8.29
N GLN A 151 2.80 -5.20 7.43
CA GLN A 151 2.74 -5.00 5.98
C GLN A 151 1.75 -3.91 5.54
N ALA A 152 0.60 -3.79 6.22
CA ALA A 152 -0.39 -2.75 5.94
C ALA A 152 0.12 -1.36 6.34
N ARG A 153 0.77 -1.25 7.51
CA ARG A 153 1.39 0.00 7.99
C ARG A 153 2.53 0.45 7.07
N GLU A 154 3.42 -0.46 6.68
CA GLU A 154 4.51 -0.17 5.74
C GLU A 154 3.97 0.28 4.38
N ARG A 155 2.91 -0.36 3.89
CA ARG A 155 2.22 0.06 2.66
C ARG A 155 1.64 1.48 2.80
N GLN A 156 0.99 1.79 3.93
CA GLN A 156 0.44 3.12 4.18
C GLN A 156 1.55 4.17 4.28
N GLN A 157 2.64 3.87 4.97
CA GLN A 157 3.80 4.76 5.07
C GLN A 157 4.43 5.01 3.70
N ARG A 158 4.58 3.98 2.85
CA ARG A 158 5.05 4.14 1.48
C ARG A 158 4.13 5.01 0.62
N LEU A 159 2.81 4.87 0.81
CA LEU A 159 1.81 5.70 0.12
C LEU A 159 1.90 7.17 0.54
N GLU A 160 1.97 7.43 1.85
CA GLU A 160 2.10 8.79 2.39
C GLU A 160 3.44 9.43 2.01
N SER A 161 4.55 8.66 2.04
CA SER A 161 5.85 9.15 1.59
C SER A 161 5.90 9.43 0.08
N GLY A 162 5.06 8.74 -0.69
CA GLY A 162 4.87 8.97 -2.12
C GLY A 162 3.83 10.04 -2.46
N ARG A 163 3.32 10.80 -1.49
CA ARG A 163 2.38 11.90 -1.78
C ARG A 163 3.06 12.99 -2.59
N ILE A 164 2.45 13.36 -3.71
CA ILE A 164 2.94 14.45 -4.55
C ILE A 164 2.59 15.79 -3.89
N VAL A 165 3.60 16.60 -3.61
CA VAL A 165 3.44 17.98 -3.14
C VAL A 165 3.61 18.91 -4.33
N TRP A 166 2.51 19.49 -4.79
CA TRP A 166 2.48 20.29 -6.03
C TRP A 166 3.12 21.66 -5.84
N ALA A 167 4.25 21.86 -6.51
CA ALA A 167 5.01 23.10 -6.60
C ALA A 167 5.85 23.09 -7.89
N ASP A 168 6.44 24.22 -8.26
CA ASP A 168 7.47 24.24 -9.31
C ASP A 168 8.65 23.33 -8.92
N GLY A 169 9.15 22.57 -9.89
CA GLY A 169 10.20 21.58 -9.66
C GLY A 169 9.73 20.24 -9.07
N VAL A 170 8.44 20.03 -8.84
CA VAL A 170 7.90 18.77 -8.28
C VAL A 170 8.32 17.58 -9.14
N GLN A 171 8.68 16.47 -8.49
CA GLN A 171 8.97 15.21 -9.16
C GLN A 171 7.84 14.21 -8.97
N LEU A 172 7.45 13.54 -10.04
CA LEU A 172 6.52 12.41 -10.00
C LEU A 172 7.04 11.25 -10.85
N PRO A 173 6.66 10.00 -10.54
CA PRO A 173 6.96 8.87 -11.41
C PRO A 173 6.24 8.99 -12.75
N TYR A 174 6.95 8.74 -13.84
CA TYR A 174 6.41 8.69 -15.19
C TYR A 174 7.17 7.63 -15.98
N LEU A 175 6.45 6.63 -16.48
CA LEU A 175 6.99 5.46 -17.16
C LEU A 175 8.08 4.75 -16.33
N GLY A 176 7.94 4.77 -15.00
CA GLY A 176 8.88 4.18 -14.04
C GLY A 176 10.18 4.98 -13.84
N GLN A 177 10.26 6.21 -14.37
CA GLN A 177 11.37 7.14 -14.18
C GLN A 177 10.89 8.44 -13.51
N PRO A 178 11.75 9.18 -12.80
CA PRO A 178 11.37 10.49 -12.27
C PRO A 178 11.16 11.49 -13.41
N LEU A 179 10.03 12.21 -13.35
CA LEU A 179 9.70 13.34 -14.21
C LEU A 179 9.60 14.60 -13.37
N GLN A 180 10.44 15.58 -13.68
CA GLN A 180 10.42 16.89 -13.04
C GLN A 180 9.46 17.82 -13.79
N VAL A 181 8.55 18.46 -13.07
CA VAL A 181 7.67 19.50 -13.62
C VAL A 181 8.34 20.86 -13.47
N VAL A 182 8.38 21.63 -14.55
CA VAL A 182 8.97 22.98 -14.57
C VAL A 182 7.94 23.96 -15.12
N LEU A 183 7.72 25.07 -14.42
CA LEU A 183 6.81 26.11 -14.89
C LEU A 183 7.53 27.09 -15.82
N ASP A 184 6.90 27.40 -16.95
CA ASP A 184 7.41 28.39 -17.90
C ASP A 184 6.25 29.21 -18.48
N ALA A 185 6.10 30.44 -18.01
CA ALA A 185 5.03 31.34 -18.44
C ALA A 185 5.08 31.64 -19.95
N THR A 186 6.26 31.58 -20.58
CA THR A 186 6.42 31.87 -22.01
C THR A 186 5.74 30.81 -22.89
N GLN A 187 5.65 29.58 -22.37
CA GLN A 187 5.01 28.45 -23.03
C GLN A 187 3.48 28.48 -22.92
N SER A 188 2.90 29.35 -22.08
CA SER A 188 1.44 29.44 -21.88
C SER A 188 0.69 29.76 -23.19
N ARG A 189 1.35 30.45 -24.13
CA ARG A 189 0.80 30.82 -25.44
C ARG A 189 0.90 29.71 -26.51
N SER A 190 1.60 28.62 -26.23
CA SER A 190 1.86 27.55 -27.21
C SER A 190 0.65 26.65 -27.48
N GLY A 191 -0.40 26.71 -26.66
CA GLY A 191 -1.62 25.90 -26.79
C GLY A 191 -1.44 24.39 -26.57
N ARG A 192 -0.22 23.90 -26.35
CA ARG A 192 0.10 22.47 -26.21
C ARG A 192 -0.11 21.92 -24.80
N GLY A 193 -0.37 22.79 -23.82
CA GLY A 193 -0.68 22.40 -22.44
C GLY A 193 0.42 21.59 -21.73
N GLY A 194 1.66 21.63 -22.23
CA GLY A 194 2.83 20.95 -21.67
C GLY A 194 3.76 20.37 -22.74
N ALA A 195 5.07 20.49 -22.55
CA ALA A 195 6.11 19.95 -23.43
C ALA A 195 7.06 19.01 -22.66
N LEU A 196 7.15 17.75 -23.11
CA LEU A 196 8.05 16.76 -22.52
C LEU A 196 9.42 16.83 -23.17
N HIS A 197 10.45 17.00 -22.35
CA HIS A 197 11.85 16.93 -22.72
C HIS A 197 12.42 15.64 -22.16
N ALA A 198 13.05 14.85 -23.03
CA ALA A 198 13.65 13.58 -22.66
C ALA A 198 14.73 13.76 -21.59
N ALA A 199 14.97 12.72 -20.80
CA ALA A 199 16.06 12.67 -19.85
C ALA A 199 17.42 12.76 -20.57
N ALA A 200 18.40 13.36 -19.88
CA ALA A 200 19.81 13.30 -20.27
C ALA A 200 20.58 12.42 -19.26
N PRO A 201 21.85 12.03 -19.52
CA PRO A 201 22.59 11.08 -18.68
C PRO A 201 22.57 11.39 -17.17
N ASP A 202 22.56 12.68 -16.80
CA ASP A 202 22.57 13.15 -15.41
C ASP A 202 21.33 13.98 -15.02
N THR A 203 20.32 14.08 -15.89
CA THR A 203 19.12 14.89 -15.59
C THR A 203 17.84 14.13 -15.91
N PRO A 204 16.84 14.15 -15.01
CA PRO A 204 15.56 13.50 -15.25
C PRO A 204 14.84 14.14 -16.44
N ALA A 205 13.85 13.42 -16.98
CA ALA A 205 12.95 14.00 -17.96
C ALA A 205 12.25 15.23 -17.35
N ARG A 206 11.95 16.22 -18.19
CA ARG A 206 11.30 17.47 -17.75
C ARG A 206 10.00 17.71 -18.49
N LEU A 207 8.92 17.92 -17.74
CA LEU A 207 7.65 18.39 -18.27
C LEU A 207 7.54 19.90 -18.04
N VAL A 208 7.66 20.66 -19.12
CA VAL A 208 7.51 22.12 -19.07
C VAL A 208 6.04 22.47 -19.22
N ILE A 209 5.47 23.15 -18.23
CA ILE A 209 4.05 23.55 -18.18
C ILE A 209 3.94 25.07 -18.32
N GLY A 210 3.02 25.50 -19.19
CA GLY A 210 2.76 26.91 -19.50
C GLY A 210 2.00 27.66 -18.40
N LEU A 211 2.58 27.83 -17.22
CA LEU A 211 2.00 28.51 -16.06
C LEU A 211 2.97 29.55 -15.48
N PRO A 212 2.48 30.59 -14.80
CA PRO A 212 3.33 31.54 -14.09
C PRO A 212 3.99 30.90 -12.85
N ALA A 213 5.11 31.46 -12.40
CA ALA A 213 5.90 30.91 -11.30
C ALA A 213 5.17 30.95 -9.94
N ASP A 214 4.19 31.83 -9.79
CA ASP A 214 3.31 31.95 -8.61
C ASP A 214 2.02 31.12 -8.73
N ALA A 215 1.93 30.21 -9.71
CA ALA A 215 0.78 29.33 -9.87
C ALA A 215 0.55 28.49 -8.60
N SER A 216 -0.71 28.40 -8.18
CA SER A 216 -1.10 27.58 -7.03
C SER A 216 -0.85 26.09 -7.28
N ALA A 217 -0.65 25.34 -6.19
CA ALA A 217 -0.56 23.88 -6.19
C ALA A 217 -1.68 23.21 -7.02
N THR A 218 -2.92 23.71 -6.89
CA THR A 218 -4.09 23.22 -7.63
C THR A 218 -3.96 23.43 -9.13
N GLN A 219 -3.51 24.62 -9.58
CA GLN A 219 -3.31 24.91 -11.00
C GLN A 219 -2.22 24.03 -11.61
N ILE A 220 -1.12 23.82 -10.88
CA ILE A 220 -0.02 22.95 -11.31
C ILE A 220 -0.52 21.51 -11.45
N ARG A 221 -1.19 20.97 -10.42
CA ARG A 221 -1.79 19.64 -10.44
C ARG A 221 -2.71 19.45 -11.64
N ASP A 222 -3.65 20.37 -11.84
CA ASP A 222 -4.68 20.23 -12.86
C ASP A 222 -4.08 20.32 -14.28
N ALA A 223 -3.06 21.16 -14.49
CA ALA A 223 -2.32 21.23 -15.75
C ALA A 223 -1.52 19.95 -16.03
N VAL A 224 -0.82 19.42 -15.02
CA VAL A 224 -0.08 18.15 -15.13
C VAL A 224 -1.05 16.98 -15.37
N LEU A 225 -2.21 16.97 -14.72
CA LEU A 225 -3.27 15.97 -14.97
C LEU A 225 -3.77 16.01 -16.40
N ALA A 226 -4.11 17.20 -16.90
CA ALA A 226 -4.57 17.37 -18.27
C ALA A 226 -3.52 16.91 -19.28
N TRP A 227 -2.23 17.12 -18.98
CA TRP A 227 -1.14 16.58 -19.77
C TRP A 227 -1.07 15.04 -19.69
N LEU A 228 -1.03 14.47 -18.49
CA LEU A 228 -0.96 13.01 -18.26
C LEU A 228 -2.15 12.27 -18.87
N MET A 229 -3.36 12.84 -18.85
CA MET A 229 -4.53 12.22 -19.48
C MET A 229 -4.40 12.15 -21.00
N ARG A 230 -3.86 13.19 -21.64
CA ARG A 230 -3.60 13.18 -23.09
C ARG A 230 -2.51 12.19 -23.43
N ASP A 231 -1.45 12.18 -22.63
CA ASP A 231 -0.32 11.28 -22.78
C ASP A 231 -0.72 9.80 -22.60
N ALA A 232 -1.52 9.51 -21.57
CA ALA A 232 -2.06 8.18 -21.29
C ALA A 232 -2.92 7.68 -22.45
N ARG A 233 -3.78 8.55 -23.00
CA ARG A 233 -4.58 8.17 -24.17
C ARG A 233 -3.71 7.80 -25.36
N ARG A 234 -2.67 8.61 -25.66
CA ARG A 234 -1.73 8.33 -26.76
C ARG A 234 -1.02 7.00 -26.51
N HIS A 235 -0.36 6.87 -25.36
CA HIS A 235 0.45 5.70 -25.02
C HIS A 235 -0.38 4.42 -24.98
N PHE A 236 -1.55 4.43 -24.32
CA PHE A 236 -2.39 3.24 -24.23
C PHE A 236 -2.97 2.84 -25.59
N THR A 237 -3.28 3.80 -26.46
CA THR A 237 -3.72 3.50 -27.84
C THR A 237 -2.61 2.77 -28.60
N GLU A 238 -1.37 3.28 -28.54
CA GLU A 238 -0.20 2.63 -29.16
C GLU A 238 0.00 1.19 -28.65
N ARG A 239 -0.16 0.96 -27.34
CA ARG A 239 -0.04 -0.39 -26.77
C ARG A 239 -1.20 -1.29 -27.15
N LEU A 240 -2.42 -0.78 -27.19
CA LEU A 240 -3.60 -1.52 -27.65
C LEU A 240 -3.44 -1.96 -29.11
N ASP A 241 -3.03 -1.05 -29.98
CA ASP A 241 -2.81 -1.32 -31.41
C ASP A 241 -1.67 -2.32 -31.64
N HIS A 242 -0.67 -2.35 -30.76
CA HIS A 242 0.39 -3.33 -30.79
C HIS A 242 -0.07 -4.74 -30.39
N PHE A 243 -0.77 -4.88 -29.26
CA PHE A 243 -1.10 -6.20 -28.69
C PHE A 243 -2.37 -6.82 -29.27
N ALA A 244 -3.33 -6.03 -29.73
CA ALA A 244 -4.58 -6.53 -30.32
C ALA A 244 -4.35 -7.52 -31.48
N PRO A 245 -3.51 -7.21 -32.51
CA PRO A 245 -3.26 -8.15 -33.60
C PRO A 245 -2.52 -9.41 -33.13
N LEU A 246 -1.59 -9.31 -32.18
CA LEU A 246 -0.86 -10.46 -31.63
C LEU A 246 -1.80 -11.43 -30.90
N LEU A 247 -2.84 -10.89 -30.26
CA LEU A 247 -3.88 -11.68 -29.60
C LEU A 247 -4.99 -12.12 -30.55
N GLY A 248 -5.03 -11.62 -31.79
CA GLY A 248 -6.09 -11.91 -32.76
C GLY A 248 -7.44 -11.34 -32.36
N VAL A 249 -7.46 -10.15 -31.74
CA VAL A 249 -8.68 -9.43 -31.32
C VAL A 249 -8.73 -8.04 -31.94
N GLN A 250 -9.89 -7.40 -31.84
CA GLN A 250 -10.09 -6.01 -32.23
C GLN A 250 -10.73 -5.24 -31.08
N TRP A 251 -10.27 -4.03 -30.83
CA TRP A 251 -10.84 -3.14 -29.83
C TRP A 251 -11.55 -1.97 -30.52
N THR A 252 -12.57 -1.40 -29.88
CA THR A 252 -13.46 -0.41 -30.51
C THR A 252 -13.35 0.99 -29.89
N SER A 253 -13.09 1.07 -28.59
CA SER A 253 -12.91 2.36 -27.92
C SER A 253 -12.05 2.27 -26.66
N LEU A 254 -11.36 3.36 -26.35
CA LEU A 254 -10.58 3.54 -25.12
C LEU A 254 -11.16 4.66 -24.26
N ARG A 255 -11.47 4.34 -23.00
CA ARG A 255 -11.80 5.31 -21.95
C ARG A 255 -10.75 5.30 -20.84
N LEU A 256 -10.35 6.49 -20.39
CA LEU A 256 -9.51 6.62 -19.21
C LEU A 256 -10.36 6.63 -17.94
N SER A 257 -9.78 6.18 -16.84
CA SER A 257 -10.41 6.18 -15.52
C SER A 257 -9.41 6.56 -14.43
N SER A 258 -9.93 6.96 -13.28
CA SER A 258 -9.20 7.22 -12.03
C SER A 258 -9.65 6.29 -10.90
N ALA A 259 -10.14 5.09 -11.25
CA ALA A 259 -10.72 4.17 -10.27
C ALA A 259 -9.66 3.69 -9.28
N GLU A 260 -9.95 3.73 -7.98
CA GLU A 260 -8.98 3.39 -6.93
C GLU A 260 -8.65 1.89 -6.87
N THR A 261 -9.60 1.05 -7.26
CA THR A 261 -9.56 -0.39 -7.00
C THR A 261 -9.31 -1.27 -8.23
N ARG A 262 -9.16 -0.65 -9.41
CA ARG A 262 -8.98 -1.38 -10.67
C ARG A 262 -8.08 -0.63 -11.63
N TRP A 263 -7.29 -1.40 -12.38
CA TRP A 263 -6.36 -0.90 -13.38
C TRP A 263 -6.95 -0.87 -14.78
N GLY A 264 -7.91 -1.76 -15.07
CA GLY A 264 -8.65 -1.74 -16.32
C GLY A 264 -9.97 -2.51 -16.26
N SER A 265 -10.67 -2.53 -17.39
CA SER A 265 -11.78 -3.44 -17.67
C SER A 265 -12.02 -3.48 -19.18
N ALA A 266 -12.30 -4.65 -19.73
CA ALA A 266 -12.77 -4.83 -21.09
C ALA A 266 -14.19 -5.41 -21.17
N LYS A 267 -14.85 -5.19 -22.29
CA LYS A 267 -16.16 -5.76 -22.64
C LYS A 267 -16.08 -6.51 -23.96
N ALA A 268 -16.96 -7.49 -24.14
CA ALA A 268 -17.07 -8.27 -25.38
C ALA A 268 -17.23 -7.43 -26.66
N ASP A 269 -17.78 -6.21 -26.55
CA ASP A 269 -17.94 -5.26 -27.65
C ASP A 269 -16.65 -4.52 -28.06
N GLY A 270 -15.50 -4.88 -27.47
CA GLY A 270 -14.21 -4.25 -27.72
C GLY A 270 -13.99 -2.93 -26.97
N SER A 271 -14.92 -2.52 -26.09
CA SER A 271 -14.74 -1.32 -25.27
C SER A 271 -13.76 -1.59 -24.14
N ILE A 272 -12.69 -0.80 -24.07
CA ILE A 272 -11.63 -0.93 -23.08
C ILE A 272 -11.59 0.32 -22.22
N ARG A 273 -11.45 0.13 -20.91
CA ARG A 273 -11.18 1.19 -19.94
C ARG A 273 -9.86 0.89 -19.25
N LEU A 274 -8.99 1.89 -19.17
CA LEU A 274 -7.70 1.80 -18.48
C LEU A 274 -7.55 2.94 -17.48
N ASN A 275 -6.82 2.70 -16.40
CA ASN A 275 -6.53 3.71 -15.39
C ASN A 275 -5.32 4.55 -15.82
N TRP A 276 -5.46 5.88 -15.90
CA TRP A 276 -4.37 6.75 -16.35
C TRP A 276 -3.15 6.69 -15.41
N ARG A 277 -3.36 6.32 -14.14
CA ARG A 277 -2.29 6.15 -13.14
C ARG A 277 -1.30 5.04 -13.52
N LEU A 278 -1.61 4.21 -14.52
CA LEU A 278 -0.65 3.26 -15.10
C LEU A 278 0.60 3.97 -15.63
N LEU A 279 0.52 5.24 -16.04
CA LEU A 279 1.69 6.03 -16.44
C LEU A 279 2.73 6.22 -15.33
N HIS A 280 2.41 5.95 -14.07
CA HIS A 280 3.39 6.00 -13.00
C HIS A 280 4.31 4.77 -12.95
N TYR A 281 3.96 3.70 -13.65
CA TYR A 281 4.72 2.44 -13.67
C TYR A 281 5.56 2.32 -14.93
N ARG A 282 6.50 1.38 -14.89
CA ARG A 282 7.33 1.02 -16.06
C ARG A 282 6.46 0.55 -17.23
N PRO A 283 6.89 0.77 -18.49
CA PRO A 283 6.14 0.34 -19.67
C PRO A 283 5.72 -1.13 -19.66
N ALA A 284 6.57 -2.04 -19.15
CA ALA A 284 6.23 -3.47 -19.05
C ALA A 284 4.97 -3.74 -18.19
N VAL A 285 4.74 -2.95 -17.14
CA VAL A 285 3.52 -3.08 -16.31
C VAL A 285 2.30 -2.61 -17.08
N ILE A 286 2.44 -1.53 -17.87
CA ILE A 286 1.38 -1.04 -18.75
C ILE A 286 1.02 -2.10 -19.79
N ASP A 287 2.04 -2.71 -20.42
CA ASP A 287 1.89 -3.77 -21.40
C ASP A 287 1.14 -4.97 -20.84
N TYR A 288 1.51 -5.42 -19.64
CA TYR A 288 0.79 -6.48 -18.94
C TYR A 288 -0.69 -6.15 -18.77
N VAL A 289 -1.03 -4.95 -18.27
CA VAL A 289 -2.43 -4.58 -18.05
C VAL A 289 -3.18 -4.45 -19.38
N VAL A 290 -2.56 -3.88 -20.41
CA VAL A 290 -3.17 -3.78 -21.75
C VAL A 290 -3.44 -5.16 -22.34
N ALA A 291 -2.46 -6.06 -22.29
CA ALA A 291 -2.61 -7.44 -22.75
C ALA A 291 -3.67 -8.20 -21.95
N HIS A 292 -3.76 -7.98 -20.64
CA HIS A 292 -4.80 -8.54 -19.77
C HIS A 292 -6.20 -8.13 -20.23
N GLU A 293 -6.43 -6.82 -20.43
CA GLU A 293 -7.72 -6.32 -20.89
C GLU A 293 -8.08 -6.81 -22.30
N LEU A 294 -7.10 -6.88 -23.22
CA LEU A 294 -7.34 -7.42 -24.55
C LEU A 294 -7.62 -8.93 -24.54
N ALA A 295 -6.96 -9.69 -23.67
CA ALA A 295 -7.22 -11.13 -23.52
C ALA A 295 -8.67 -11.41 -23.07
N HIS A 296 -9.28 -10.49 -22.31
CA HIS A 296 -10.68 -10.59 -21.94
C HIS A 296 -11.62 -10.64 -23.15
N LEU A 297 -11.26 -10.01 -24.28
CA LEU A 297 -12.05 -10.08 -25.51
C LEU A 297 -12.14 -11.51 -26.08
N ARG A 298 -11.25 -12.43 -25.69
CA ARG A 298 -11.30 -13.86 -26.06
C ARG A 298 -11.83 -14.75 -24.95
N VAL A 299 -11.47 -14.45 -23.71
CA VAL A 299 -11.78 -15.28 -22.54
C VAL A 299 -12.21 -14.37 -21.38
N MET A 300 -13.50 -14.38 -21.06
CA MET A 300 -14.09 -13.42 -20.11
C MET A 300 -13.85 -13.76 -18.64
N ASP A 301 -13.29 -14.93 -18.34
CA ASP A 301 -12.92 -15.37 -17.00
C ASP A 301 -11.40 -15.50 -16.85
N HIS A 302 -10.88 -15.54 -15.61
CA HIS A 302 -9.45 -15.74 -15.34
C HIS A 302 -9.06 -17.22 -15.29
N SER A 303 -9.66 -18.06 -16.15
CA SER A 303 -9.32 -19.49 -16.26
C SER A 303 -7.87 -19.70 -16.72
N PRO A 304 -7.32 -20.93 -16.62
CA PRO A 304 -6.01 -21.24 -17.20
C PRO A 304 -5.89 -20.86 -18.67
N ARG A 305 -6.98 -20.94 -19.45
CA ARG A 305 -7.01 -20.51 -20.85
C ARG A 305 -6.75 -19.02 -21.00
N PHE A 306 -7.31 -18.19 -20.12
CA PHE A 306 -7.05 -16.74 -20.10
C PHE A 306 -5.58 -16.46 -19.83
N TRP A 307 -5.00 -17.06 -18.78
CA TRP A 307 -3.60 -16.82 -18.44
C TRP A 307 -2.64 -17.33 -19.53
N ASN A 308 -2.95 -18.46 -20.16
CA ASN A 308 -2.22 -18.94 -21.33
C ASN A 308 -2.30 -17.94 -22.49
N THR A 309 -3.46 -17.28 -22.68
CA THR A 309 -3.63 -16.24 -23.71
C THR A 309 -2.82 -14.99 -23.39
N VAL A 310 -2.73 -14.56 -22.13
CA VAL A 310 -1.87 -13.44 -21.73
C VAL A 310 -0.38 -13.79 -21.94
N ALA A 311 0.01 -15.01 -21.54
CA ALA A 311 1.39 -15.48 -21.62
C ALA A 311 1.95 -15.57 -23.05
N THR A 312 1.11 -15.65 -24.08
CA THR A 312 1.57 -15.69 -25.47
C THR A 312 2.19 -14.37 -25.94
N VAL A 313 1.83 -13.25 -25.29
CA VAL A 313 2.31 -11.91 -25.65
C VAL A 313 3.08 -11.22 -24.53
N VAL A 314 2.83 -11.60 -23.27
CA VAL A 314 3.55 -11.12 -22.09
C VAL A 314 3.91 -12.32 -21.20
N PRO A 315 5.03 -13.02 -21.48
CA PRO A 315 5.37 -14.27 -20.79
C PRO A 315 5.74 -14.09 -19.31
N ASP A 316 6.24 -12.92 -18.92
CA ASP A 316 6.63 -12.55 -17.56
C ASP A 316 5.47 -11.92 -16.74
N TYR A 317 4.22 -12.07 -17.20
CA TYR A 317 3.04 -11.45 -16.59
C TYR A 317 2.90 -11.69 -15.08
N ALA A 318 3.34 -12.86 -14.59
CA ALA A 318 3.23 -13.21 -13.19
C ALA A 318 4.07 -12.28 -12.29
N ALA A 319 5.28 -11.92 -12.73
CA ALA A 319 6.15 -10.98 -12.04
C ALA A 319 5.56 -9.56 -12.09
N LEU A 320 5.10 -9.13 -13.27
CA LEU A 320 4.50 -7.81 -13.47
C LEU A 320 3.22 -7.61 -12.65
N ARG A 321 2.38 -8.65 -12.54
CA ARG A 321 1.19 -8.67 -11.67
C ARG A 321 1.55 -8.52 -10.20
N ASN A 322 2.62 -9.17 -9.74
CA ASN A 322 3.06 -9.05 -8.35
C ASN A 322 3.60 -7.66 -8.05
N HIS A 323 4.37 -7.08 -8.97
CA HIS A 323 4.87 -5.71 -8.86
C HIS A 323 3.72 -4.70 -8.70
N LEU A 324 2.69 -4.78 -9.55
CA LEU A 324 1.50 -3.92 -9.49
C LEU A 324 0.70 -4.05 -8.17
N ARG A 325 0.84 -5.17 -7.46
CA ARG A 325 0.19 -5.39 -6.15
C ARG A 325 1.00 -4.80 -4.99
N GLU A 326 2.31 -4.71 -5.15
CA GLU A 326 3.27 -4.35 -4.10
C GLU A 326 3.63 -2.87 -4.11
N GLU A 327 3.53 -2.25 -5.28
CA GLU A 327 3.79 -0.83 -5.49
C GLU A 327 2.47 -0.15 -5.84
N PRO A 328 1.81 0.53 -4.89
CA PRO A 328 0.63 1.32 -5.21
C PRO A 328 1.03 2.66 -5.85
N ALA A 329 0.16 3.19 -6.70
CA ALA A 329 0.44 4.47 -7.36
C ALA A 329 0.47 5.64 -6.36
N PRO A 330 1.28 6.69 -6.63
CA PRO A 330 1.47 7.86 -5.76
C PRO A 330 0.15 8.54 -5.38
N LEU A 331 0.04 9.01 -4.13
CA LEU A 331 -1.10 9.85 -3.74
C LEU A 331 -0.98 11.22 -4.41
N TRP A 332 -2.10 11.70 -4.95
CA TRP A 332 -2.22 12.86 -5.81
C TRP A 332 -2.76 14.09 -5.08
#